data_AF-A0A7C1XLX9-F1
#
_entry.id   AF-A0A7C1XLX9-F1
#
_cell.length_a   1.000
_cell.length_b   1.000
_cell.length_c   1.000
_cell.angle_alpha   90.00
_cell.angle_beta   90.00
_cell.angle_gamma   90.00
#
_symmetry.space_group_name_H-M   'P 1'
#
loop_
_entity.id
_entity.type
_entity.pdbx_description
1 polymer ?
#
loop_
_entity_poly.entity_id
_entity_poly.type
_entity_poly.pdbx_seq_one_letter_code
_entity_poly.pdbx_strand_id
1 'polypeptide(L)'
;MRKRIHDKAWREFVRWCRARGLRPMPAHPWTISAYLRWCERRHRSRNAAHSVKTIARAHLLNCLKSPDSHPTVLRTLRMIETRAGSESSRSDLFSPGDFLEKNAPEPSKGGPPKEEPSEKKVSRRHVRSMRSTPKLVSRRR
;
A
#
# COMPACT_ATOMS: atom_id res chain seq x y z
N MET A 1 -21.71 19.51 14.08
CA MET A 1 -22.40 18.20 13.94
C MET A 1 -21.48 16.99 13.67
N ARG A 2 -20.24 16.90 14.21
CA ARG A 2 -19.32 15.77 13.92
C ARG A 2 -19.50 14.52 14.80
N LYS A 3 -20.10 14.63 16.00
CA LYS A 3 -20.29 13.50 16.95
C LYS A 3 -21.04 12.31 16.34
N ARG A 4 -22.17 12.56 15.66
CA ARG A 4 -23.05 11.50 15.11
C ARG A 4 -22.36 10.57 14.10
N ILE A 5 -21.39 11.08 13.33
CA ILE A 5 -20.68 10.31 12.30
C ILE A 5 -19.66 9.37 12.95
N HIS A 6 -18.97 9.83 14.00
CA HIS A 6 -18.07 8.99 14.80
C HIS A 6 -18.84 7.83 15.44
N ASP A 7 -20.02 8.09 16.01
CA ASP A 7 -20.82 7.05 16.64
C ASP A 7 -21.33 6.00 15.64
N LYS A 8 -21.55 6.38 14.38
CA LYS A 8 -21.96 5.43 13.33
C LYS A 8 -20.79 4.52 12.93
N ALA A 9 -19.62 5.09 12.64
CA ALA A 9 -18.46 4.30 12.21
C ALA A 9 -17.97 3.33 13.31
N TRP A 10 -18.03 3.75 14.58
CA TRP A 10 -17.73 2.88 15.71
C TRP A 10 -18.74 1.73 15.85
N ARG A 11 -20.05 2.03 15.81
CA ARG A 11 -21.10 1.00 15.90
C ARG A 11 -21.00 -0.01 14.76
N GLU A 12 -20.66 0.45 13.56
CA GLU A 12 -20.45 -0.44 12.42
C GLU A 12 -19.25 -1.37 12.63
N PHE A 13 -18.13 -0.86 13.14
CA PHE A 13 -16.99 -1.68 13.50
C PHE A 13 -17.35 -2.73 14.57
N VAL A 14 -18.05 -2.33 15.64
CA VAL A 14 -18.49 -3.25 16.69
C VAL A 14 -19.42 -4.32 16.13
N ARG A 15 -20.38 -3.96 15.29
CA ARG A 15 -21.27 -4.90 14.60
C ARG A 15 -20.48 -5.87 13.72
N TRP A 16 -19.50 -5.37 12.98
CA TRP A 16 -18.66 -6.18 12.11
C TRP A 16 -17.80 -7.19 12.89
N CYS A 17 -17.24 -6.77 14.03
CA CYS A 17 -16.50 -7.64 14.94
C CYS A 17 -17.40 -8.73 15.52
N ARG A 18 -18.57 -8.35 16.07
CA ARG A 18 -19.54 -9.30 16.65
C ARG A 18 -20.02 -10.34 15.65
N ALA A 19 -20.33 -9.92 14.43
CA ALA A 19 -20.73 -10.83 13.35
C ALA A 19 -19.66 -11.87 12.97
N ARG A 20 -18.40 -11.66 13.39
CA ARG A 20 -17.25 -12.54 13.13
C ARG A 20 -16.70 -13.21 14.39
N GLY A 21 -17.39 -13.08 15.54
CA GLY A 21 -16.90 -13.58 16.82
C GLY A 21 -15.63 -12.87 17.33
N LEU A 22 -15.29 -11.70 16.77
CA LEU A 22 -14.11 -10.94 17.17
C LEU A 22 -14.45 -9.97 18.31
N ARG A 23 -13.51 -9.80 19.24
CA ARG A 23 -13.64 -8.79 20.29
C ARG A 23 -13.36 -7.41 19.70
N PRO A 24 -14.28 -6.42 19.85
CA PRO A 24 -14.06 -5.07 19.35
C PRO A 24 -13.03 -4.29 20.17
N MET A 25 -12.73 -4.72 21.40
CA MET A 25 -11.75 -4.09 22.27
C MET A 25 -11.10 -5.12 23.23
N PRO A 26 -9.77 -5.07 23.44
CA PRO A 26 -8.77 -4.35 22.65
C PRO A 26 -8.70 -4.92 21.22
N ALA A 27 -8.77 -4.06 20.20
CA ALA A 27 -8.73 -4.52 18.82
C ALA A 27 -7.28 -4.83 18.42
N HIS A 28 -7.03 -6.06 17.97
CA HIS A 28 -5.74 -6.40 17.39
C HIS A 28 -5.54 -5.58 16.09
N PRO A 29 -4.32 -5.08 15.79
CA PRO A 29 -4.07 -4.28 14.58
C PRO A 29 -4.46 -4.98 13.28
N TRP A 30 -4.36 -6.32 13.26
CA TRP A 30 -4.85 -7.12 12.14
C TRP A 30 -6.38 -7.03 11.99
N THR A 31 -7.15 -7.07 13.08
CA THR A 31 -8.62 -6.93 13.05
C THR A 31 -9.03 -5.61 12.41
N ILE A 32 -8.34 -4.53 12.74
CA ILE A 32 -8.58 -3.20 12.17
C ILE A 32 -8.21 -3.19 10.69
N SER A 33 -7.05 -3.75 10.34
CA SER A 33 -6.59 -3.87 8.95
C SER A 33 -7.59 -4.66 8.08
N ALA A 34 -8.14 -5.75 8.62
CA ALA A 34 -9.16 -6.56 7.96
C ALA A 34 -10.49 -5.81 7.82
N TYR A 35 -10.89 -5.05 8.84
CA TYR A 35 -12.06 -4.18 8.77
C TYR A 35 -11.90 -3.11 7.69
N LEU A 36 -10.74 -2.45 7.61
CA LEU A 36 -10.46 -1.44 6.59
C LEU A 36 -10.57 -2.02 5.18
N ARG A 37 -10.03 -3.22 4.97
CA ARG A 37 -10.14 -3.94 3.69
C ARG A 37 -11.59 -4.30 3.35
N TRP A 38 -12.41 -4.60 4.35
CA TRP A 38 -13.84 -4.85 4.18
C TRP A 38 -14.63 -3.57 3.88
N CYS A 39 -14.23 -2.43 4.47
CA CYS A 39 -14.81 -1.11 4.21
C CYS A 39 -14.47 -0.56 2.83
N GLU A 40 -13.23 -0.77 2.35
CA GLU A 40 -12.78 -0.35 1.02
C GLU A 40 -13.72 -0.81 -0.10
N ARG A 41 -14.23 -2.04 0.00
CA ARG A 41 -15.15 -2.61 -0.99
C ARG A 41 -16.52 -1.93 -1.06
N ARG A 42 -16.93 -1.23 0.01
CA ARG A 42 -18.29 -0.66 0.15
C ARG A 42 -18.31 0.86 0.19
N HIS A 43 -17.18 1.49 0.50
CA HIS A 43 -17.10 2.92 0.77
C HIS A 43 -15.87 3.54 0.10
N ARG A 44 -16.02 4.78 -0.39
CA ARG A 44 -14.89 5.59 -0.88
C ARG A 44 -13.78 5.68 0.18
N SER A 45 -12.53 5.66 -0.27
CA SER A 45 -11.29 5.66 0.53
C SER A 45 -11.29 6.64 1.71
N ARG A 46 -11.87 7.84 1.53
CA ARG A 46 -11.99 8.87 2.59
C ARG A 46 -12.71 8.37 3.87
N ASN A 47 -13.59 7.38 3.74
CA ASN A 47 -14.30 6.78 4.89
C ASN A 47 -13.43 5.79 5.68
N ALA A 48 -12.40 5.19 5.07
CA ALA A 48 -11.50 4.26 5.74
C ALA A 48 -10.63 4.98 6.78
N ALA A 49 -9.98 6.10 6.39
CA ALA A 49 -9.19 6.91 7.30
C ALA A 49 -10.03 7.49 8.46
N HIS A 50 -11.27 7.92 8.17
CA HIS A 50 -12.21 8.37 9.21
C HIS A 50 -12.57 7.25 10.20
N SER A 51 -12.74 6.03 9.70
CA SER A 51 -13.04 4.86 10.54
C SER A 51 -11.88 4.54 11.49
N VAL A 52 -10.63 4.59 11.02
CA VAL A 52 -9.43 4.40 11.88
C VAL A 52 -9.38 5.44 12.98
N LYS A 53 -9.54 6.73 12.65
CA LYS A 53 -9.54 7.82 13.65
C LYS A 53 -10.61 7.63 14.71
N THR A 54 -11.79 7.16 14.30
CA THR A 54 -12.90 6.88 15.21
C THR A 54 -12.60 5.71 16.14
N ILE A 55 -12.05 4.62 15.60
CA ILE A 55 -11.62 3.45 16.38
C ILE A 55 -10.49 3.83 17.34
N ALA A 56 -9.52 4.63 16.89
CA ALA A 56 -8.42 5.11 17.71
C ALA A 56 -8.91 5.97 18.87
N ARG A 57 -9.86 6.88 18.61
CA ARG A 57 -10.54 7.64 19.67
C ARG A 57 -11.19 6.73 20.70
N ALA A 58 -11.90 5.68 20.27
CA ALA A 58 -12.52 4.73 21.19
C ALA A 58 -11.48 4.01 22.06
N HIS A 59 -10.30 3.68 21.51
CA HIS A 59 -9.21 3.09 22.30
C HIS A 59 -8.64 4.08 23.31
N LEU A 60 -8.40 5.33 22.90
CA LEU A 60 -7.89 6.38 23.79
C LEU A 60 -8.86 6.68 24.95
N LEU A 61 -10.18 6.71 24.68
CA LEU A 61 -11.20 6.89 25.72
C LEU A 61 -11.23 5.75 26.74
N ASN A 62 -10.72 4.57 26.40
CA ASN A 62 -10.60 3.41 27.29
C ASN A 62 -9.16 3.22 27.79
N CYS A 63 -8.31 4.24 27.70
CA CYS A 63 -6.91 4.22 28.14
C CYS A 63 -6.05 3.14 27.44
N LEU A 64 -6.43 2.72 26.23
CA LEU A 64 -5.70 1.76 25.41
C LEU A 64 -4.80 2.47 24.39
N LYS A 65 -3.75 1.78 23.95
CA LYS A 65 -2.84 2.29 22.92
C LYS A 65 -3.58 2.52 21.60
N SER A 66 -3.30 3.65 20.96
CA SER A 66 -3.87 3.97 19.65
C SER A 66 -3.40 2.96 18.58
N PRO A 67 -4.33 2.34 17.84
CA PRO A 67 -3.99 1.42 16.76
C PRO A 67 -3.50 2.10 15.48
N ASP A 68 -3.62 3.42 15.37
CA ASP A 68 -3.25 4.20 14.18
C ASP A 68 -1.74 4.14 13.88
N SER A 69 -0.92 4.13 14.94
CA SER A 69 0.54 4.10 14.83
C SER A 69 1.10 2.72 14.42
N HIS A 70 0.26 1.67 14.36
CA HIS A 70 0.74 0.33 14.09
C HIS A 70 1.10 0.15 12.59
N PRO A 71 2.27 -0.43 12.25
CA PRO A 71 2.75 -0.51 10.87
C PRO A 71 1.79 -1.26 9.94
N THR A 72 1.09 -2.30 10.42
CA THR A 72 0.10 -3.03 9.63
C THR A 72 -1.09 -2.15 9.21
N VAL A 73 -1.57 -1.29 10.11
CA VAL A 73 -2.69 -0.38 9.81
C VAL A 73 -2.23 0.68 8.81
N LEU A 74 -1.06 1.28 9.01
CA LEU A 74 -0.47 2.23 8.07
C LEU A 74 -0.24 1.62 6.68
N ARG A 75 0.26 0.37 6.62
CA ARG A 75 0.46 -0.35 5.35
C ARG A 75 -0.86 -0.55 4.62
N THR A 76 -1.91 -0.95 5.33
CA THR A 76 -3.22 -1.15 4.72
C THR A 76 -3.86 0.16 4.25
N LEU A 77 -3.75 1.25 5.02
CA LEU A 77 -4.20 2.57 4.57
C LEU A 77 -3.48 3.01 3.29
N ARG A 78 -2.15 2.89 3.24
CA ARG A 78 -1.37 3.18 2.02
C ARG A 78 -1.84 2.33 0.83
N MET A 79 -2.10 1.04 1.04
CA MET A 79 -2.61 0.16 -0.03
C MET A 79 -4.00 0.57 -0.52
N ILE A 80 -4.87 1.05 0.37
CA ILE A 80 -6.20 1.55 0.01
C ILE A 80 -6.07 2.85 -0.79
N GLU A 81 -5.19 3.76 -0.35
CA GLU A 81 -4.94 5.03 -1.03
C GLU A 81 -4.33 4.82 -2.42
N THR A 82 -3.33 3.95 -2.57
CA THR A 82 -2.75 3.64 -3.89
C THR A 82 -3.77 3.01 -4.82
N ARG A 83 -4.62 2.12 -4.31
CA ARG A 83 -5.72 1.54 -5.09
C ARG A 83 -6.76 2.57 -5.51
N ALA A 84 -7.11 3.49 -4.62
CA ALA A 84 -8.07 4.54 -4.90
C ALA A 84 -7.52 5.55 -5.95
N GLY A 85 -6.22 5.83 -5.91
CA GLY A 85 -5.56 6.69 -6.89
C GLY A 85 -5.41 6.03 -8.27
N SER A 86 -5.23 4.71 -8.32
CA SER A 86 -5.08 4.00 -9.59
C SER A 86 -6.39 3.58 -10.25
N GLU A 87 -7.56 3.81 -9.63
CA GLU A 87 -8.84 3.33 -10.19
C GLU A 87 -9.14 3.90 -11.58
N SER A 88 -8.86 5.20 -11.79
CA SER A 88 -9.09 5.88 -13.06
C SER A 88 -8.15 5.40 -14.17
N SER A 89 -6.95 4.95 -13.80
CA SER A 89 -5.90 4.53 -14.74
C SER A 89 -5.76 3.01 -14.80
N ARG A 90 -6.72 2.22 -14.27
CA ARG A 90 -6.64 0.75 -14.27
C ARG A 90 -6.64 0.14 -15.67
N SER A 91 -7.35 0.77 -16.60
CA SER A 91 -7.43 0.36 -18.01
C SER A 91 -6.32 0.98 -18.87
N ASP A 92 -5.62 1.98 -18.34
CA ASP A 92 -4.57 2.72 -19.04
C ASP A 92 -3.22 2.01 -18.86
N LEU A 93 -3.14 0.79 -19.41
CA LEU A 93 -1.95 -0.06 -19.31
C LEU A 93 -0.80 0.44 -20.18
N PHE A 94 -1.13 1.17 -21.24
CA PHE A 94 -0.19 1.68 -22.22
C PHE A 94 -0.49 3.16 -22.46
N SER A 95 0.46 4.01 -22.11
CA SER A 95 0.38 5.42 -22.48
C SER A 95 0.65 5.56 -23.99
N PRO A 96 0.03 6.52 -24.70
CA PRO A 96 0.33 6.78 -26.11
C PRO A 96 1.82 6.99 -26.41
N GLY A 97 2.59 7.45 -25.41
CA GLY A 97 4.05 7.58 -25.47
C GLY A 97 4.82 6.25 -25.50
N ASP A 98 4.27 5.16 -24.94
CA ASP A 98 4.91 3.84 -24.91
C ASP A 98 5.05 3.24 -26.32
N PHE A 99 4.22 3.69 -27.27
CA PHE A 99 4.27 3.26 -28.67
C PHE A 99 5.19 4.13 -29.53
N LEU A 100 5.56 5.34 -29.06
CA LEU A 100 6.38 6.29 -29.79
C LEU A 100 7.88 6.15 -29.48
N GLU A 101 8.24 5.47 -28.39
CA GLU A 101 9.61 5.04 -28.14
C GLU A 101 9.98 3.86 -29.05
N LYS A 102 10.34 4.27 -30.27
CA LYS A 102 11.16 3.57 -31.25
C LYS A 102 12.13 2.61 -30.55
N ASN A 103 11.83 1.32 -30.62
CA ASN A 103 12.86 0.28 -30.55
C ASN A 103 13.80 0.45 -31.77
N ALA A 104 14.61 1.51 -31.79
CA ALA A 104 15.86 1.49 -32.51
C ALA A 104 16.84 0.83 -31.54
N PRO A 105 17.36 -0.38 -31.82
CA PRO A 105 18.53 -0.84 -31.11
C PRO A 105 19.62 0.21 -31.32
N GLU A 106 20.03 0.87 -30.23
CA GLU A 106 21.19 1.75 -30.24
C GLU A 106 22.36 0.99 -30.87
N PRO A 107 22.95 1.46 -31.99
CA PRO A 107 24.15 0.83 -32.51
C PRO A 107 25.24 1.04 -31.45
N SER A 108 25.68 -0.07 -30.84
CA SER A 108 26.82 -0.10 -29.94
C SER A 108 28.06 0.44 -30.67
N LYS A 109 28.31 1.75 -30.58
CA LYS A 109 29.56 2.35 -31.03
C LYS A 109 30.56 2.21 -29.89
N GLY A 110 31.55 1.34 -30.09
CA GLY A 110 32.73 1.26 -29.25
C GLY A 110 33.56 2.57 -29.29
N GLY A 111 34.11 2.96 -28.14
CA GLY A 111 35.10 4.03 -27.99
C GLY A 111 35.16 4.60 -26.55
N PRO A 112 36.35 4.95 -26.00
CA PRO A 112 36.68 4.84 -24.56
C PRO A 112 36.37 6.12 -23.72
N PRO A 113 36.52 6.08 -22.37
CA PRO A 113 35.80 6.96 -21.44
C PRO A 113 36.54 8.28 -21.13
N LYS A 114 35.78 9.33 -20.77
CA LYS A 114 36.26 10.52 -20.07
C LYS A 114 35.39 10.83 -18.85
N GLU A 115 36.05 10.98 -17.71
CA GLU A 115 35.56 11.26 -16.35
C GLU A 115 35.15 12.76 -16.22
N GLU A 116 33.92 13.07 -15.76
CA GLU A 116 33.47 13.53 -14.40
C GLU A 116 33.71 15.04 -14.13
N PRO A 117 33.04 15.73 -13.16
CA PRO A 117 31.90 15.33 -12.30
C PRO A 117 30.76 16.38 -12.24
N SER A 118 29.55 16.00 -11.82
CA SER A 118 28.74 16.76 -10.83
C SER A 118 27.31 16.20 -10.63
N GLU A 119 26.89 16.25 -9.37
CA GLU A 119 25.51 16.23 -8.85
C GLU A 119 24.80 14.89 -8.51
N LYS A 120 24.88 14.60 -7.20
CA LYS A 120 23.85 13.99 -6.31
C LYS A 120 23.20 12.68 -6.81
N LYS A 121 23.89 11.57 -6.54
CA LYS A 121 23.34 10.20 -6.59
C LYS A 121 22.23 10.03 -5.54
N VAL A 122 20.98 10.18 -5.93
CA VAL A 122 19.85 9.55 -5.23
C VAL A 122 20.08 8.04 -5.31
N SER A 123 20.19 7.38 -4.16
CA SER A 123 20.41 5.94 -4.08
C SER A 123 19.22 5.20 -4.71
N ARG A 124 19.38 4.78 -5.97
CA ARG A 124 18.44 3.89 -6.64
C ARG A 124 18.39 2.60 -5.82
N ARG A 125 17.25 2.32 -5.18
CA ARG A 125 17.00 1.03 -4.54
C ARG A 125 17.29 -0.05 -5.58
N HIS A 126 18.27 -0.90 -5.29
CA HIS A 126 18.64 -2.02 -6.14
C HIS A 126 17.45 -2.98 -6.18
N VAL A 127 16.59 -2.84 -7.19
CA VAL A 127 15.55 -3.83 -7.47
C VAL A 127 16.32 -5.08 -7.87
N ARG A 128 16.27 -6.11 -7.02
CA ARG A 128 16.87 -7.41 -7.31
C ARG A 128 16.17 -7.97 -8.54
N SER A 129 16.76 -7.74 -9.71
CA SER A 129 16.34 -8.36 -10.96
C SER A 129 16.49 -9.87 -10.80
N MET A 130 15.49 -10.62 -11.26
CA MET A 130 15.67 -12.06 -11.43
C MET A 130 16.81 -12.31 -12.42
N ARG A 131 17.59 -13.37 -12.18
CA ARG A 131 18.71 -13.76 -13.04
C ARG A 131 18.14 -14.19 -14.40
N SER A 132 18.66 -13.64 -15.49
CA SER A 132 18.26 -14.01 -16.85
C SER A 132 18.61 -15.45 -17.22
N THR A 133 19.57 -16.05 -16.50
CA THR A 133 20.02 -17.42 -16.74
C THR A 133 19.92 -18.28 -15.46
N PRO A 134 19.35 -19.49 -15.55
CA PRO A 134 19.30 -20.42 -14.42
C PRO A 134 20.70 -20.92 -14.07
N LYS A 135 20.95 -21.24 -12.79
CA LYS A 135 22.20 -21.89 -12.36
C LYS A 135 22.23 -23.32 -12.91
N LEU A 136 23.14 -23.58 -13.84
CA LEU A 136 23.46 -24.94 -14.27
C LEU A 136 24.25 -25.64 -13.16
N VAL A 137 23.71 -26.75 -12.65
CA VAL A 137 24.37 -27.61 -11.67
C VAL A 137 24.95 -28.79 -12.42
N SER A 138 26.28 -28.97 -12.40
CA SER A 138 26.87 -30.20 -12.95
C SER A 138 26.58 -31.35 -11.99
N ARG A 139 25.94 -32.42 -12.47
CA ARG A 139 25.89 -33.68 -11.73
C ARG A 139 27.31 -34.24 -11.67
N ARG A 140 27.86 -34.42 -10.47
CA ARG A 140 29.09 -35.21 -10.27
C ARG A 140 28.80 -36.64 -10.74
N ARG A 141 29.70 -37.17 -11.57
CA ARG A 141 29.77 -38.60 -11.89
C ARG A 141 30.39 -39.34 -10.71
#